data_AF-A0A3D1ZX65-F1
#
_entry.id   AF-A0A3D1ZX65-F1
#
_cell.length_a   1.000
_cell.length_b   1.000
_cell.length_c   1.000
_cell.angle_alpha   90.00
_cell.angle_beta   90.00
_cell.angle_gamma   90.00
#
_symmetry.space_group_name_H-M   'P 1'
#
loop_
_entity.id
_entity.type
_entity.pdbx_description
1 polymer ?
#
loop_
_entity_poly.entity_id
_entity_poly.type
_entity_poly.pdbx_seq_one_letter_code
_entity_poly.pdbx_strand_id
1 'polypeptide(L)'
;MHKLFSEDNRAPLAFGIMAVLLLGVGFGQSWSLMLAILNLCLISGVMALGVNIQWGYAGLLNLGVMGFTALGGLAAVLVSEAPVLEAWAVGGQGMVTSFVLVLIT
;
A
#
# COMPACT_ATOMS: atom_id res chain seq x y z
N MET A 1 -27.23 -14.93 -24.20
CA MET A 1 -27.02 -13.61 -23.55
C MET A 1 -26.63 -13.74 -22.07
N HIS A 2 -27.31 -14.59 -21.27
CA HIS A 2 -27.02 -14.78 -19.84
C HIS A 2 -25.60 -15.30 -19.52
N LYS A 3 -25.01 -16.21 -20.33
CA LYS A 3 -23.62 -16.69 -20.14
C LYS A 3 -22.53 -15.66 -20.44
N LEU A 4 -22.85 -14.59 -21.19
CA LEU A 4 -21.84 -13.61 -21.62
C LEU A 4 -21.40 -12.69 -20.46
N PHE A 5 -22.31 -12.42 -19.52
CA PHE A 5 -22.08 -11.61 -18.32
C PHE A 5 -21.81 -12.45 -17.07
N SER A 6 -21.44 -13.73 -17.24
CA SER A 6 -21.02 -14.58 -16.12
C SER A 6 -19.71 -14.04 -15.52
N GLU A 7 -19.51 -14.25 -14.22
CA GLU A 7 -18.33 -13.78 -13.46
C GLU A 7 -17.01 -14.20 -14.15
N ASP A 8 -16.96 -15.42 -14.67
CA ASP A 8 -15.79 -15.98 -15.37
C ASP A 8 -15.40 -15.20 -16.64
N ASN A 9 -16.38 -14.53 -17.28
CA ASN A 9 -16.18 -13.83 -18.55
C ASN A 9 -15.91 -12.32 -18.40
N ARG A 10 -15.99 -11.77 -17.19
CA ARG A 10 -15.85 -10.31 -16.96
C ARG A 10 -14.47 -9.79 -17.38
N ALA A 11 -13.41 -10.50 -17.01
CA ALA A 11 -12.04 -10.14 -17.34
C ALA A 11 -11.76 -10.17 -18.86
N PRO A 12 -12.01 -11.29 -19.59
CA PRO A 12 -11.78 -11.31 -21.03
C PRO A 12 -12.65 -10.31 -21.79
N LEU A 13 -13.87 -10.04 -21.32
CA LEU A 13 -14.75 -9.05 -21.91
C LEU A 13 -14.22 -7.61 -21.72
N ALA A 14 -13.69 -7.27 -20.55
CA ALA A 14 -13.05 -5.98 -20.30
C ALA A 14 -11.81 -5.76 -21.18
N PHE A 15 -10.93 -6.77 -21.32
CA PHE A 15 -9.77 -6.68 -22.21
C PHE A 15 -10.18 -6.57 -23.69
N GLY A 16 -11.23 -7.28 -24.11
CA GLY A 16 -11.78 -7.18 -25.46
C GLY A 16 -12.29 -5.77 -25.79
N ILE A 17 -13.04 -5.15 -24.86
CA ILE A 17 -13.50 -3.76 -25.03
C ILE A 17 -12.31 -2.80 -25.12
N MET A 18 -11.31 -2.96 -24.25
CA MET A 18 -10.11 -2.11 -24.26
C MET A 18 -9.34 -2.21 -25.59
N ALA A 19 -9.23 -3.42 -26.17
CA ALA A 19 -8.60 -3.61 -27.47
C ALA A 19 -9.34 -2.88 -28.60
N VAL A 20 -10.68 -2.91 -28.60
CA VAL A 20 -11.50 -2.17 -29.57
C VAL A 20 -11.30 -0.66 -29.42
N LEU A 21 -11.27 -0.16 -28.17
CA LEU A 21 -11.02 1.26 -27.91
C LEU A 21 -9.65 1.70 -28.43
N LEU A 22 -8.59 0.91 -28.19
CA LEU A 22 -7.25 1.20 -28.69
C LEU A 22 -7.21 1.23 -30.22
N LEU A 23 -7.81 0.25 -30.90
CA LEU A 23 -7.93 0.27 -32.36
C LEU A 23 -8.70 1.52 -32.84
N GLY A 24 -9.75 1.92 -32.12
CA GLY A 24 -10.46 3.18 -32.38
C GLY A 24 -9.55 4.41 -32.36
N VAL A 25 -8.62 4.48 -31.39
CA VAL A 25 -7.61 5.56 -31.35
C VAL A 25 -6.59 5.43 -32.49
N GLY A 26 -6.18 4.21 -32.84
CA GLY A 26 -5.24 3.95 -33.93
C GLY A 26 -5.77 4.40 -35.30
N PHE A 27 -7.05 4.14 -35.57
CA PHE A 27 -7.71 4.58 -36.80
C PHE A 27 -8.15 6.06 -36.77
N GLY A 28 -8.56 6.57 -35.61
CA GLY A 28 -9.14 7.91 -35.49
C GLY A 28 -8.12 9.03 -35.29
N GLN A 29 -7.01 8.78 -34.59
CA GLN A 29 -5.99 9.80 -34.31
C GLN A 29 -4.66 9.45 -34.98
N SER A 30 -3.97 8.44 -34.48
CA SER A 30 -2.73 7.95 -35.08
C SER A 30 -2.30 6.64 -34.41
N TRP A 31 -1.54 5.84 -35.17
CA TRP A 31 -0.90 4.66 -34.65
C TRP A 31 0.13 4.95 -33.56
N SER A 32 0.88 6.06 -33.66
CA SER A 32 1.88 6.45 -32.65
C SER A 32 1.23 6.76 -31.30
N LEU A 33 0.10 7.49 -31.29
CA LEU A 33 -0.61 7.82 -30.06
C LEU A 33 -1.24 6.56 -29.42
N MET A 34 -1.81 5.67 -30.22
CA MET A 34 -2.34 4.39 -29.74
C MET A 34 -1.24 3.58 -29.03
N LEU A 35 -0.06 3.45 -29.65
CA LEU A 35 1.07 2.73 -29.05
C LEU A 35 1.60 3.42 -27.78
N ALA A 36 1.59 4.75 -27.74
CA ALA A 36 1.97 5.50 -26.53
C ALA A 36 0.97 5.26 -25.37
N ILE A 37 -0.34 5.27 -25.66
CA ILE A 37 -1.37 4.95 -24.65
C ILE A 37 -1.24 3.51 -24.18
N LEU A 38 -1.04 2.56 -25.10
CA LEU A 38 -0.81 1.16 -24.77
C LEU A 38 0.41 1.00 -23.86
N ASN A 39 1.51 1.70 -24.15
CA ASN A 39 2.71 1.69 -23.30
C ASN A 39 2.39 2.21 -21.88
N LEU A 40 1.68 3.34 -21.78
CA LEU A 40 1.28 3.91 -20.49
C LEU A 40 0.37 2.97 -19.68
N CYS A 41 -0.57 2.29 -20.34
CA CYS A 41 -1.43 1.29 -19.72
C CYS A 41 -0.63 0.10 -19.16
N LEU A 42 0.35 -0.40 -19.92
CA LEU A 42 1.21 -1.50 -19.47
C LEU A 42 2.06 -1.11 -18.27
N ILE A 43 2.70 0.06 -18.31
CA ILE A 43 3.48 0.58 -17.17
C ILE A 43 2.58 0.73 -15.94
N SER A 44 1.41 1.34 -16.09
CA SER A 44 0.44 1.51 -15.00
C SER A 44 -0.04 0.17 -14.43
N GLY A 45 -0.28 -0.84 -15.29
CA GLY A 45 -0.65 -2.19 -14.87
C GLY A 45 0.43 -2.86 -14.02
N VAL A 46 1.70 -2.75 -14.43
CA VAL A 46 2.84 -3.27 -13.65
C VAL A 46 2.96 -2.55 -12.30
N MET A 47 2.80 -1.22 -12.28
CA MET A 47 2.83 -0.45 -11.02
C MET A 47 1.69 -0.87 -10.08
N ALA A 48 0.47 -1.04 -10.59
CA ALA A 48 -0.68 -1.48 -9.80
C ALA A 48 -0.47 -2.90 -9.25
N LEU A 49 0.11 -3.82 -10.04
CA LEU A 49 0.50 -5.15 -9.56
C LEU A 49 1.55 -5.06 -8.45
N GLY A 50 2.56 -4.19 -8.60
CA GLY A 50 3.59 -3.95 -7.59
C GLY A 50 3.00 -3.48 -6.26
N VAL A 51 2.08 -2.51 -6.27
CA VAL A 51 1.39 -2.03 -5.06
C VAL A 51 0.50 -3.12 -4.46
N ASN A 52 -0.24 -3.88 -5.29
CA ASN A 52 -1.09 -4.97 -4.82
C ASN A 52 -0.27 -6.11 -4.18
N ILE A 53 0.93 -6.41 -4.68
CA ILE A 53 1.85 -7.37 -4.05
C ILE A 53 2.40 -6.82 -2.74
N GLN A 54 2.71 -5.52 -2.68
CA GLN A 54 3.18 -4.87 -1.45
C GLN A 54 2.14 -4.86 -0.33
N TRP A 55 0.86 -4.70 -0.67
CA TRP A 55 -0.27 -4.78 0.28
C TRP A 55 -0.68 -6.21 0.60
N GLY A 56 -0.73 -7.08 -0.41
CA GLY A 56 -1.29 -8.43 -0.28
C GLY A 56 -0.34 -9.49 0.24
N TYR A 57 0.98 -9.35 0.01
CA TYR A 57 1.97 -10.39 0.35
C TYR A 57 3.23 -9.87 1.03
N ALA A 58 3.70 -8.65 0.72
CA ALA A 58 4.96 -8.16 1.26
C ALA A 58 4.82 -7.36 2.57
N GLY A 59 3.60 -6.97 2.98
CA GLY A 59 3.38 -6.19 4.21
C GLY A 59 4.23 -4.90 4.28
N LEU A 60 4.65 -4.35 3.15
CA LEU A 60 5.68 -3.31 3.11
C LEU A 60 5.18 -1.93 3.55
N LEU A 61 3.86 -1.68 3.50
CA LEU A 61 3.22 -0.54 4.15
C LEU A 61 2.72 -0.88 5.57
N ASN A 62 3.50 -1.68 6.29
CA ASN A 62 3.39 -1.87 7.73
C ASN A 62 4.33 -0.90 8.48
N LEU A 63 4.32 0.39 8.12
CA LEU A 63 5.05 1.40 8.88
C LEU A 63 4.41 1.65 10.25
N GLY A 64 3.09 1.45 10.35
CA GLY A 64 2.35 1.62 11.60
C GLY A 64 2.38 0.39 12.50
N VAL A 65 2.01 -0.79 12.00
CA VAL A 65 1.68 -1.92 12.90
C VAL A 65 2.92 -2.46 13.60
N MET A 66 4.09 -2.61 12.96
CA MET A 66 5.32 -3.06 13.62
C MET A 66 5.85 -2.03 14.64
N GLY A 67 5.78 -0.73 14.33
CA GLY A 67 6.18 0.34 15.24
C GLY A 67 5.28 0.43 16.47
N PHE A 68 3.96 0.42 16.28
CA PHE A 68 3.01 0.42 17.39
C PHE A 68 3.00 -0.90 18.19
N THR A 69 3.29 -2.04 17.55
CA THR A 69 3.47 -3.31 18.27
C THR A 69 4.72 -3.26 19.16
N ALA A 70 5.82 -2.69 18.68
CA ALA A 70 7.03 -2.51 19.49
C ALA A 70 6.80 -1.56 20.68
N LEU A 71 6.12 -0.43 20.45
CA LEU A 71 5.74 0.51 21.53
C LEU A 71 4.77 -0.13 22.53
N GLY A 72 3.79 -0.90 22.07
CA GLY A 72 2.87 -1.65 22.92
C GLY A 72 3.59 -2.71 23.77
N GLY A 73 4.56 -3.42 23.17
CA GLY A 73 5.42 -4.37 23.89
C GLY A 73 6.26 -3.70 24.97
N LEU A 74 6.88 -2.55 24.66
CA LEU A 74 7.62 -1.74 25.64
C LEU A 74 6.69 -1.29 26.79
N ALA A 75 5.50 -0.79 26.49
CA ALA A 75 4.54 -0.34 27.50
C ALA A 75 4.10 -1.48 28.43
N ALA A 76 3.85 -2.68 27.89
CA ALA A 76 3.50 -3.84 28.69
C ALA A 76 4.61 -4.24 29.68
N VAL A 77 5.88 -4.19 29.24
CA VAL A 77 7.03 -4.46 30.10
C VAL A 77 7.17 -3.40 31.19
N LEU A 78 7.08 -2.11 30.83
CA LEU A 78 7.26 -1.00 31.78
C LEU A 78 6.18 -0.93 32.87
N VAL A 79 4.93 -1.31 32.55
CA VAL A 79 3.81 -1.28 33.51
C VAL A 79 3.81 -2.52 34.43
N SER A 80 4.36 -3.63 33.98
CA SER A 80 4.34 -4.90 34.74
C SER A 80 5.42 -4.97 35.83
N GLU A 81 6.49 -4.18 35.70
CA GLU A 81 7.60 -4.16 36.66
C GLU A 81 7.42 -3.14 37.78
N ALA A 82 7.91 -3.46 38.97
CA ALA A 82 7.88 -2.54 40.10
C ALA A 82 8.80 -1.31 39.83
N PRO A 83 8.39 -0.09 40.23
CA PRO A 83 9.14 1.12 39.92
C PRO A 83 10.50 1.15 40.66
N VAL A 84 11.59 1.09 39.89
CA VAL A 84 12.97 1.19 40.39
C VAL A 84 13.47 2.63 40.27
N LEU A 85 13.69 3.31 41.40
CA LEU A 85 14.09 4.73 41.45
C LEU A 85 15.39 5.05 40.68
N GLU A 86 16.38 4.16 40.75
CA GLU A 86 17.64 4.28 40.01
C GLU A 86 17.41 4.31 38.47
N ALA A 87 16.49 3.49 37.97
CA ALA A 87 16.16 3.45 36.54
C ALA A 87 15.40 4.70 36.08
N TRP A 88 14.56 5.27 36.96
CA TRP A 88 13.86 6.53 36.71
C TRP A 88 14.80 7.73 36.68
N ALA A 89 15.82 7.76 37.53
CA ALA A 89 16.81 8.83 37.56
C ALA A 89 17.63 8.90 36.26
N VAL A 90 17.94 7.73 35.66
CA VAL A 90 18.76 7.65 34.44
C VAL A 90 17.92 7.75 33.16
N GLY A 91 16.74 7.11 33.10
CA GLY A 91 15.94 6.98 31.88
C GLY A 91 14.64 7.78 31.84
N GLY A 92 14.12 8.25 32.98
CA GLY A 92 12.79 8.85 33.08
C GLY A 92 12.64 10.15 32.30
N GLN A 93 13.63 11.05 32.38
CA GLN A 93 13.60 12.31 31.64
C GLN A 93 13.59 12.10 30.12
N GLY A 94 14.38 11.16 29.60
CA GLY A 94 14.44 10.83 28.18
C GLY A 94 13.14 10.24 27.62
N MET A 95 12.40 9.52 28.47
CA MET A 95 11.09 8.96 28.11
C MET A 95 10.04 10.05 27.94
N VAL A 96 10.02 11.03 28.85
CA VAL A 96 9.10 12.17 28.82
C VAL A 96 9.38 13.07 27.62
N THR A 97 10.65 13.38 27.33
CA THR A 97 11.01 14.21 26.16
C THR A 97 10.64 13.53 24.84
N SER A 98 10.84 12.21 24.74
CA SER A 98 10.43 11.44 23.56
C SER A 98 8.91 11.45 23.35
N PHE A 99 8.13 11.30 24.43
CA PHE A 99 6.67 11.37 24.37
C PHE A 99 6.17 12.75 23.91
N VAL A 100 6.78 13.83 24.42
CA VAL A 100 6.46 15.20 24.02
C VAL A 100 6.80 15.44 22.55
N LEU A 101 7.95 14.97 22.05
CA LEU A 101 8.31 15.10 20.63
C LEU A 101 7.32 14.39 19.71
N VAL A 102 6.85 13.19 20.07
CA VAL A 102 5.84 12.44 19.30
C VAL A 102 4.49 13.17 19.24
N LEU A 103 4.12 13.94 20.26
CA LEU A 103 2.87 14.70 20.26
C LEU A 103 2.92 15.98 19.41
N ILE A 104 4.11 16.53 19.16
CA ILE A 104 4.28 17.82 18.48
C ILE A 104 4.59 17.64 16.98
N THR A 105 5.17 16.50 16.58
CA THR A 105 5.37 16.09 15.18
C THR A 105 4.16 15.36 14.64
#